data_AF-A0A965UQQ8-F1
#
_entry.id   AF-A0A965UQQ8-F1
#
_cell.length_a   1.000
_cell.length_b   1.000
_cell.length_c   1.000
_cell.angle_alpha   90.00
_cell.angle_beta   90.00
_cell.angle_gamma   90.00
#
_symmetry.space_group_name_H-M   'P 1'
#
loop_
_entity.id
_entity.type
_entity.pdbx_description
1 polymer ?
#
loop_
_entity_poly.entity_id
_entity_poly.type
_entity_poly.pdbx_seq_one_letter_code
_entity_poly.pdbx_strand_id
1 'polypeptide(L)'
;MIAELQTEVAETECTVRLYNWTPYRPAYISGAPENCYPAEGGYGDWALFVKDQRAEWLEVQLTPQQIDSIEAQLFEMMEQS
;
A
#
# COMPACT_ATOMS: atom_id res chain seq x y z
N MET A 1 -8.59 -9.80 4.68
CA MET A 1 -7.49 -9.82 3.70
C MET A 1 -8.10 -9.66 2.34
N ILE A 2 -7.62 -8.68 1.58
CA ILE A 2 -8.20 -8.25 0.29
C ILE A 2 -7.29 -8.63 -0.87
N ALA A 3 -5.97 -8.50 -0.71
CA ALA A 3 -4.99 -8.85 -1.73
C ALA A 3 -3.64 -9.26 -1.10
N GLU A 4 -2.79 -9.91 -1.89
CA GLU A 4 -1.46 -10.35 -1.51
C GLU A 4 -0.44 -9.99 -2.61
N LEU A 5 0.77 -9.61 -2.20
CA LEU A 5 1.90 -9.33 -3.08
C LEU A 5 3.13 -10.09 -2.56
N GLN A 6 3.81 -10.82 -3.43
CA GLN A 6 5.08 -11.48 -3.09
C GLN A 6 6.24 -10.49 -3.20
N THR A 7 7.15 -10.50 -2.24
CA THR A 7 8.31 -9.61 -2.21
C THR A 7 9.49 -10.24 -1.46
N GLU A 8 10.63 -9.57 -1.47
CA GLU A 8 11.83 -9.95 -0.72
C GLU A 8 12.32 -8.77 0.11
N VAL A 9 12.56 -9.00 1.40
CA VAL A 9 13.12 -8.02 2.32
C VAL A 9 14.30 -8.67 3.03
N ALA A 10 15.47 -8.03 3.00
CA ALA A 10 16.69 -8.53 3.65
C ALA A 10 16.97 -10.01 3.34
N GLU A 11 16.94 -10.39 2.05
CA GLU A 11 17.17 -11.76 1.56
C GLU A 11 16.14 -12.80 2.06
N THR A 12 15.01 -12.34 2.61
CA THR A 12 13.90 -13.19 3.04
C THR A 12 12.70 -13.01 2.12
N GLU A 13 12.31 -14.08 1.44
CA GLU A 13 11.03 -14.14 0.71
C GLU A 13 9.86 -14.00 1.69
N CYS A 14 8.97 -13.05 1.42
CA CYS A 14 7.82 -12.75 2.25
C CYS A 14 6.63 -12.28 1.41
N THR A 15 5.46 -12.30 2.02
CA THR A 15 4.21 -11.86 1.40
C THR A 15 3.70 -10.61 2.13
N VAL A 16 3.44 -9.56 1.38
CA VAL A 16 2.68 -8.39 1.85
C VAL A 16 1.20 -8.75 1.77
N ARG A 17 0.49 -8.67 2.89
CA ARG A 17 -0.97 -8.88 2.95
C ARG A 17 -1.68 -7.57 3.20
N LEU A 18 -2.60 -7.21 2.30
CA LEU A 18 -3.45 -6.03 2.42
C LEU A 18 -4.75 -6.37 3.17
N TYR A 19 -5.07 -5.60 4.21
CA TYR A 19 -6.25 -5.83 5.04
C TYR A 19 -7.44 -4.94 4.70
N ASN A 20 -7.17 -3.69 4.37
CA ASN A 20 -8.16 -2.71 3.94
C ASN A 20 -7.60 -1.86 2.80
N TRP A 21 -8.50 -1.19 2.07
CA TRP A 21 -8.13 -0.27 1.01
C TRP A 21 -9.14 0.87 0.99
N THR A 22 -8.64 2.11 0.98
CA THR A 22 -9.44 3.30 0.71
C THR A 22 -9.19 3.69 -0.75
N PRO A 23 -10.18 3.54 -1.66
CA PRO A 23 -9.99 3.80 -3.08
C PRO A 23 -9.57 5.24 -3.36
N TYR A 24 -8.74 5.43 -4.38
CA TYR A 24 -8.29 6.76 -4.77
C TYR A 24 -9.42 7.60 -5.36
N ARG A 25 -9.53 8.84 -4.90
CA ARG A 25 -10.40 9.87 -5.45
C ARG A 25 -9.54 11.06 -5.88
N PRO A 26 -9.54 11.42 -7.17
CA PRO A 26 -8.74 12.52 -7.66
C PRO A 26 -9.23 13.85 -7.11
N ALA A 27 -8.31 14.81 -6.95
CA ALA A 27 -8.63 16.17 -6.59
C ALA A 27 -9.46 16.85 -7.69
N TYR A 28 -10.34 17.77 -7.29
CA TYR A 28 -10.96 18.71 -8.22
C TYR A 28 -10.30 20.08 -8.06
N ILE A 29 -9.64 20.56 -9.12
CA ILE A 29 -8.78 21.76 -9.08
C ILE A 29 -9.08 22.78 -10.20
N SER A 30 -10.04 22.50 -11.08
CA SER A 30 -10.27 23.29 -12.30
C SER A 30 -11.41 24.31 -12.19
N GLY A 31 -12.21 24.25 -11.13
CA GLY A 31 -13.37 25.13 -10.93
C GLY A 31 -13.12 26.31 -9.99
N ALA A 32 -14.20 26.95 -9.57
CA ALA A 32 -14.13 27.99 -8.54
C ALA A 32 -13.56 27.40 -7.23
N PRO A 33 -12.73 28.14 -6.47
CA PRO A 33 -12.05 27.63 -5.28
C PRO A 33 -12.99 26.99 -4.25
N GLU A 34 -14.21 27.48 -4.11
CA GLU A 34 -15.25 26.93 -3.23
C GLU A 34 -15.69 25.51 -3.59
N ASN A 35 -15.47 25.08 -4.84
CA ASN A 35 -15.79 23.75 -5.33
C ASN A 35 -14.55 22.84 -5.36
N CYS A 36 -13.35 23.38 -5.15
CA CYS A 36 -12.12 22.61 -5.15
C CYS A 36 -12.01 21.75 -3.90
N TYR A 37 -11.58 20.50 -4.08
CA TYR A 37 -11.32 19.57 -2.99
C TYR A 37 -10.05 18.75 -3.29
N PRO A 38 -9.27 18.40 -2.25
CA PRO A 38 -8.05 17.63 -2.41
C PRO A 38 -8.34 16.19 -2.86
N ALA A 39 -7.31 15.49 -3.29
CA ALA A 39 -7.40 14.05 -3.52
C ALA A 39 -7.57 13.32 -2.17
N GLU A 40 -8.25 12.18 -2.21
CA GLU A 40 -8.49 11.32 -1.05
C GLU A 40 -8.17 9.86 -1.38
N GLY A 41 -7.90 9.05 -0.36
CA GLY A 41 -7.66 7.61 -0.54
C GLY A 41 -6.37 7.30 -1.30
N GLY A 42 -6.31 6.11 -1.88
CA GLY A 42 -5.09 5.55 -2.47
C GLY A 42 -4.15 4.94 -1.44
N TYR A 43 -4.69 4.46 -0.31
CA TYR A 43 -3.91 3.88 0.78
C TYR A 43 -4.69 2.81 1.53
N GLY A 44 -3.99 1.98 2.29
CA GLY A 44 -4.57 0.95 3.13
C GLY A 44 -3.55 0.31 4.08
N ASP A 45 -4.05 -0.44 5.05
CA ASP A 45 -3.24 -1.13 6.03
C ASP A 45 -2.77 -2.50 5.51
N TRP A 46 -1.49 -2.76 5.66
CA TRP A 46 -0.85 -4.01 5.25
C TRP A 46 0.17 -4.49 6.30
N ALA A 47 0.59 -5.76 6.19
CA ALA A 47 1.63 -6.35 7.04
C ALA A 47 2.45 -7.39 6.27
N LEU A 48 3.66 -7.69 6.75
CA LEU A 48 4.52 -8.72 6.16
C LEU A 48 4.26 -10.09 6.79
N PHE A 49 4.31 -11.13 5.98
CA PHE A 49 4.15 -12.51 6.38
C PHE A 49 5.27 -13.39 5.83
N VAL A 50 5.75 -14.31 6.66
CA VAL A 50 6.66 -15.39 6.27
C VAL A 50 5.99 -16.69 6.67
N LYS A 51 5.72 -17.58 5.70
CA LYS A 51 5.05 -18.88 5.93
C LYS A 51 3.77 -18.73 6.76
N ASP A 52 2.90 -17.80 6.37
CA ASP A 52 1.62 -17.50 7.02
C ASP A 52 1.69 -16.91 8.43
N GLN A 53 2.87 -16.63 8.97
CA GLN A 53 3.04 -15.93 10.24
C GLN A 53 3.45 -14.47 10.00
N ARG A 54 2.84 -13.55 10.76
CA ARG A 54 3.20 -12.12 10.67
C ARG A 54 4.66 -11.95 11.06
N ALA A 55 5.42 -11.27 10.21
CA ALA A 55 6.85 -11.08 10.35
C ALA A 55 7.17 -9.66 10.83
N GLU A 56 6.78 -9.31 12.05
CA GLU A 56 7.05 -7.99 12.64
C GLU A 56 8.57 -7.69 12.72
N TRP A 57 9.38 -8.73 12.92
CA TRP A 57 10.84 -8.66 12.89
C TRP A 57 11.43 -8.26 11.53
N LEU A 58 10.65 -8.42 10.45
CA LEU A 58 11.02 -8.02 9.10
C LEU A 58 10.48 -6.62 8.78
N GLU A 59 9.32 -6.26 9.33
CA GLU A 59 8.73 -4.91 9.23
C GLU A 59 9.70 -3.85 9.77
N VAL A 60 10.42 -4.13 10.86
CA VAL A 60 11.43 -3.21 11.43
C VAL A 60 12.70 -3.04 10.57
N GLN A 61 12.91 -3.90 9.58
CA GLN A 61 14.07 -3.84 8.69
C GLN A 61 13.78 -3.08 7.39
N LEU A 62 12.51 -2.72 7.16
CA LEU A 62 12.12 -1.98 5.96
C LEU A 62 12.74 -0.59 5.96
N THR A 63 13.35 -0.23 4.84
CA THR A 63 13.73 1.14 4.56
C THR A 63 12.53 1.94 4.05
N PRO A 64 12.50 3.28 4.21
CA PRO A 64 11.44 4.12 3.65
C PRO A 64 11.23 3.88 2.14
N GLN A 65 12.31 3.67 1.38
CA GLN A 65 12.24 3.39 -0.05
C GLN A 65 11.54 2.06 -0.36
N GLN A 66 11.72 1.04 0.48
CA GLN A 66 11.02 -0.23 0.32
C GLN A 66 9.54 -0.11 0.68
N ILE A 67 9.21 0.67 1.70
CA ILE A 67 7.82 0.99 2.07
C ILE A 67 7.14 1.68 0.88
N ASP A 68 7.73 2.77 0.36
CA ASP A 68 7.19 3.50 -0.79
C ASP A 68 6.99 2.59 -2.02
N SER A 69 7.94 1.69 -2.27
CA SER A 69 7.86 0.72 -3.38
C SER A 69 6.74 -0.31 -3.18
N ILE A 70 6.55 -0.82 -1.97
CA ILE A 70 5.45 -1.73 -1.64
C ILE A 70 4.11 -1.01 -1.80
N GLU A 71 3.98 0.21 -1.27
CA GLU A 71 2.76 0.99 -1.34
C GLU A 71 2.39 1.36 -2.78
N ALA A 72 3.37 1.72 -3.62
CA ALA A 72 3.15 1.95 -5.03
C ALA A 72 2.62 0.70 -5.76
N GLN A 73 3.20 -0.48 -5.49
CA GLN A 73 2.73 -1.73 -6.07
C GLN A 73 1.32 -2.11 -5.58
N LEU A 74 1.02 -1.89 -4.31
CA LEU A 74 -0.32 -2.09 -3.76
C LEU A 74 -1.33 -1.14 -4.43
N PHE A 75 -0.98 0.12 -4.60
CA PHE A 75 -1.81 1.10 -5.29
C PHE A 75 -2.11 0.69 -6.74
N GLU A 76 -1.08 0.33 -7.50
CA GLU A 76 -1.23 -0.14 -8.88
C GLU A 76 -2.14 -1.37 -8.95
N MET A 77 -1.94 -2.35 -8.05
CA MET A 77 -2.76 -3.56 -8.01
C MET A 77 -4.23 -3.27 -7.69
N MET A 78 -4.50 -2.36 -6.75
CA MET A 78 -5.86 -2.09 -6.27
C MET A 78 -6.66 -1.15 -7.19
N GLU A 79 -6.01 -0.18 -7.83
CA GLU A 79 -6.68 0.78 -8.71
C GLU A 79 -6.74 0.32 -10.18
N GLN A 80 -6.03 -0.77 -10.54
CA GLN A 80 -6.13 -1.42 -11.86
C GLN A 80 -7.02 -2.69 -11.87
N SER A 81 -7.57 -3.11 -10.72
CA SER A 81 -8.47 -4.28 -10.60
C SER A 81 -9.93 -4.00 -10.92
#